data_AF-M4VRM1-F1
#
_entry.id   AF-M4VRM1-F1
#
_cell.length_a   1.000
_cell.length_b   1.000
_cell.length_c   1.000
_cell.angle_alpha   90.00
_cell.angle_beta   90.00
_cell.angle_gamma   90.00
#
_symmetry.space_group_name_H-M   'P 1'
#
loop_
_entity.id
_entity.type
_entity.pdbx_description
1 polymer ?
#
loop_
_entity_poly.entity_id
_entity_poly.type
_entity_poly.pdbx_seq_one_letter_code
_entity_poly.pdbx_strand_id
1 'polypeptide(L)'
;MSQKIHFALVAVFLTFLVNIIEADQREKAVEFQRGCMEAHGLLEDELHEIMDGKPIQNEAFYFHFFCVVKKAKLISDNGIVNTDHFEENLKDVIDEEHMAHVAALTRKCLIQRDDIFTTIKMAIDCFYSSEHKL
;
A
#
# COMPACT_ATOMS: atom_id res chain seq x y z
N MET A 1 19.72 -1.93 48.22
CA MET A 1 18.30 -1.54 48.15
C MET A 1 17.98 -1.21 46.70
N SER A 2 17.26 -2.15 46.09
CA SER A 2 16.76 -2.29 44.71
C SER A 2 17.01 -1.17 43.67
N GLN A 3 18.08 -1.33 42.89
CA GLN A 3 18.34 -0.68 41.60
C GLN A 3 17.62 -1.46 40.47
N LYS A 4 16.31 -1.69 40.58
CA LYS A 4 15.55 -2.53 39.62
C LYS A 4 14.09 -2.12 39.36
N ILE A 5 13.64 -0.92 39.73
CA ILE A 5 12.20 -0.57 39.66
C ILE A 5 11.94 0.81 39.03
N HIS A 6 12.75 1.22 38.05
CA HIS A 6 12.40 2.35 37.17
C HIS A 6 12.49 2.01 35.67
N PHE A 7 12.64 0.71 35.33
CA PHE A 7 12.47 0.20 33.96
C PHE A 7 11.03 -0.19 33.64
N ALA A 8 10.06 0.11 34.52
CA ALA A 8 8.66 -0.28 34.36
C ALA A 8 7.77 0.81 33.72
N LEU A 9 8.31 1.99 33.39
CA LEU A 9 7.51 3.14 32.92
C LEU A 9 7.78 3.58 31.47
N VAL A 10 8.68 2.90 30.74
CA VAL A 10 8.99 3.21 29.33
C VAL A 10 8.38 2.19 28.35
N ALA A 11 7.91 1.04 28.83
CA ALA A 11 7.43 -0.06 27.99
C ALA A 11 5.93 0.03 27.59
N VAL A 12 5.19 1.05 28.02
CA VAL A 12 3.73 1.15 27.76
C VAL A 12 3.37 2.27 26.76
N PHE A 13 4.34 3.10 26.35
CA PHE A 13 4.06 4.25 25.48
C PHE A 13 4.41 4.06 23.99
N LEU A 14 4.98 2.91 23.60
CA LEU A 14 5.49 2.67 22.23
C LEU A 14 4.71 1.64 21.40
N THR A 15 3.63 1.05 21.92
CA THR A 15 2.90 -0.05 21.24
C THR A 15 1.47 0.31 20.79
N PHE A 16 1.02 1.55 20.95
CA PHE A 16 -0.38 1.94 20.66
C PHE A 16 -0.60 2.87 19.45
N LEU A 17 0.44 3.26 18.70
CA LEU A 17 0.28 4.19 17.57
C LEU A 17 0.55 3.60 16.18
N VAL A 18 0.76 2.28 16.07
CA VAL A 18 1.07 1.63 14.77
C VAL A 18 0.15 0.44 14.44
N ASN A 19 -0.84 0.13 15.28
CA ASN A 19 -1.76 -1.01 15.10
C ASN A 19 -3.11 -0.63 14.46
N ILE A 20 -3.22 0.59 13.91
CA ILE A 20 -4.47 1.12 13.36
C ILE A 20 -4.20 1.75 11.99
N ILE A 21 -3.65 0.98 11.07
CA ILE A 21 -4.44 0.84 9.85
C ILE A 21 -5.57 -0.07 10.32
N GLU A 22 -6.74 0.50 10.67
CA GLU A 22 -7.84 -0.25 11.32
C GLU A 22 -8.00 -1.60 10.63
N ALA A 23 -8.19 -2.70 11.38
CA ALA A 23 -8.37 -4.03 10.79
C ALA A 23 -9.43 -4.02 9.66
N ASP A 24 -10.44 -3.15 9.79
CA ASP A 24 -11.46 -2.84 8.78
C ASP A 24 -10.89 -2.26 7.47
N GLN A 25 -9.96 -1.30 7.54
CA GLN A 25 -9.25 -0.78 6.36
C GLN A 25 -8.39 -1.82 5.67
N ARG A 26 -7.69 -2.62 6.49
CA ARG A 26 -6.86 -3.69 5.97
C ARG A 26 -7.71 -4.73 5.24
N GLU A 27 -8.87 -5.08 5.79
CA GLU A 27 -9.84 -5.99 5.16
C GLU A 27 -10.42 -5.39 3.88
N LYS A 28 -10.84 -4.12 3.87
CA LYS A 28 -11.31 -3.42 2.66
C LYS A 28 -10.26 -3.40 1.56
N ALA A 29 -8.99 -3.15 1.89
CA ALA A 29 -7.89 -3.18 0.93
C ALA A 29 -7.65 -4.59 0.37
N VAL A 30 -7.73 -5.64 1.21
CA VAL A 30 -7.62 -7.05 0.77
C VAL A 30 -8.80 -7.42 -0.14
N GLU A 31 -10.03 -7.09 0.26
CA GLU A 31 -11.24 -7.33 -0.54
C GLU A 31 -11.16 -6.64 -1.90
N PHE A 32 -10.73 -5.38 -1.91
CA PHE A 32 -10.57 -4.61 -3.13
C PHE A 32 -9.59 -5.26 -4.11
N GLN A 33 -8.54 -5.92 -3.63
CA GLN A 33 -7.52 -6.51 -4.51
C GLN A 33 -7.67 -8.03 -4.73
N ARG A 34 -8.63 -8.69 -4.09
CA ARG A 34 -8.79 -10.17 -4.17
C ARG A 34 -8.86 -10.71 -5.60
N GLY A 35 -9.67 -10.07 -6.46
CA GLY A 35 -9.76 -10.50 -7.87
C GLY A 35 -8.45 -10.35 -8.65
N CYS A 36 -7.56 -9.44 -8.25
CA CYS A 36 -6.23 -9.30 -8.84
C CYS A 36 -5.25 -10.36 -8.32
N MET A 37 -5.37 -10.73 -7.04
CA MET A 37 -4.59 -11.82 -6.45
C MET A 37 -4.89 -13.15 -7.14
N GLU A 38 -6.19 -13.47 -7.30
CA GLU A 38 -6.65 -14.69 -7.96
C GLU A 38 -6.17 -14.77 -9.42
N ALA A 39 -6.13 -13.64 -10.13
CA ALA A 39 -5.70 -13.59 -11.52
C ALA A 39 -4.20 -13.87 -11.72
N HIS A 40 -3.37 -13.58 -10.72
CA HIS A 40 -1.92 -13.62 -10.83
C HIS A 40 -1.24 -14.58 -9.84
N GLY A 41 -2.03 -15.32 -9.05
CA GLY A 41 -1.54 -16.35 -8.15
C GLY A 41 -0.79 -15.81 -6.93
N LEU A 42 -1.08 -14.56 -6.52
CA LEU A 42 -0.53 -13.99 -5.29
C LEU A 42 -1.31 -14.55 -4.09
N LEU A 43 -0.63 -15.19 -3.15
CA LEU A 43 -1.26 -15.72 -1.95
C LEU A 43 -1.63 -14.60 -0.97
N GLU A 44 -2.66 -14.82 -0.17
CA GLU A 44 -3.08 -13.85 0.85
C GLU A 44 -2.00 -13.57 1.89
N ASP A 45 -1.26 -14.61 2.31
CA ASP A 45 -0.11 -14.45 3.21
C ASP A 45 0.99 -13.60 2.58
N GLU A 46 1.27 -13.76 1.27
CA GLU A 46 2.25 -12.92 0.56
C GLU A 46 1.78 -11.47 0.51
N LEU A 47 0.49 -11.24 0.28
CA LEU A 47 -0.09 -9.89 0.32
C LEU A 47 0.04 -9.27 1.72
N HIS A 48 -0.23 -10.03 2.78
CA HIS A 48 -0.06 -9.54 4.14
C HIS A 48 1.40 -9.15 4.42
N GLU A 49 2.37 -9.93 3.97
CA GLU A 49 3.78 -9.57 4.08
C GLU A 49 4.13 -8.27 3.34
N ILE A 50 3.58 -8.07 2.14
CA ILE A 50 3.73 -6.81 1.39
C ILE A 50 3.16 -5.63 2.17
N MET A 51 1.94 -5.79 2.71
CA MET A 51 1.25 -4.76 3.47
C MET A 51 1.99 -4.43 4.78
N ASP A 52 2.73 -5.39 5.33
CA ASP A 52 3.59 -5.19 6.49
C ASP A 52 4.96 -4.57 6.11
N GLY A 53 5.12 -4.15 4.84
CA GLY A 53 6.31 -3.48 4.34
C GLY A 53 7.45 -4.43 3.96
N LYS A 54 7.22 -5.74 3.86
CA LYS A 54 8.24 -6.65 3.32
C LYS A 54 8.27 -6.49 1.79
N PRO A 55 9.41 -6.10 1.21
CA PRO A 55 9.49 -5.91 -0.22
C PRO A 55 9.37 -7.26 -0.94
N ILE A 56 8.47 -7.33 -1.91
CA ILE A 56 8.40 -8.39 -2.89
C ILE A 56 8.50 -7.78 -4.29
N GLN A 57 9.36 -8.34 -5.12
CA GLN A 57 9.66 -7.80 -6.45
C GLN A 57 9.72 -8.92 -7.48
N ASN A 58 8.69 -9.77 -7.46
CA ASN A 58 8.52 -10.84 -8.44
C ASN A 58 7.53 -10.42 -9.54
N GLU A 59 7.50 -11.17 -10.62
CA GLU A 59 6.67 -10.87 -11.78
C GLU A 59 5.17 -10.91 -11.45
N ALA A 60 4.75 -11.86 -10.60
CA ALA A 60 3.37 -11.97 -10.12
C ALA A 60 2.90 -10.70 -9.39
N PHE A 61 3.75 -10.11 -8.56
CA PHE A 61 3.44 -8.87 -7.85
C PHE A 61 3.35 -7.67 -8.79
N TYR A 62 4.18 -7.59 -9.84
CA TYR A 62 4.05 -6.52 -10.84
C TYR A 62 2.71 -6.59 -11.58
N PHE A 63 2.28 -7.79 -11.97
CA PHE A 63 0.97 -7.97 -12.60
C PHE A 63 -0.19 -7.70 -11.63
N HIS A 64 -0.08 -8.16 -10.39
CA HIS A 64 -1.02 -7.84 -9.32
C HIS A 64 -1.15 -6.32 -9.14
N PHE A 65 -0.04 -5.62 -8.97
CA PHE A 65 -0.03 -4.18 -8.78
C PHE A 65 -0.64 -3.44 -9.99
N PHE A 66 -0.28 -3.83 -11.22
CA PHE A 66 -0.90 -3.28 -12.43
C PHE A 66 -2.42 -3.50 -12.45
N CYS A 67 -2.89 -4.70 -12.10
CA CYS A 67 -4.31 -4.99 -11.98
C CYS A 67 -4.98 -4.08 -10.94
N VAL A 68 -4.36 -3.87 -9.77
CA VAL A 68 -4.90 -3.03 -8.70
C VAL A 68 -4.98 -1.56 -9.13
N VAL A 69 -3.92 -0.98 -9.68
CA VAL A 69 -3.95 0.43 -10.12
C VAL A 69 -4.89 0.64 -11.31
N LYS A 70 -5.09 -0.38 -12.16
CA LYS A 70 -6.09 -0.36 -13.22
C LYS A 70 -7.51 -0.45 -12.66
N LYS A 71 -7.75 -1.33 -11.69
CA LYS A 71 -9.05 -1.45 -10.99
C LYS A 71 -9.43 -0.14 -10.29
N ALA A 72 -8.45 0.55 -9.71
CA ALA A 72 -8.58 1.88 -9.14
C ALA A 72 -8.72 3.01 -10.18
N LYS A 73 -8.69 2.68 -11.48
CA LYS A 73 -8.75 3.60 -12.62
C LYS A 73 -7.64 4.66 -12.61
N LEU A 74 -6.49 4.33 -12.01
CA LEU A 74 -5.31 5.20 -11.94
C LEU A 74 -4.38 5.01 -13.14
N ILE A 75 -4.52 3.88 -13.83
CA ILE A 75 -3.87 3.61 -15.11
C ILE A 75 -4.87 2.95 -16.05
N SER A 76 -4.81 3.29 -17.34
CA SER A 76 -5.61 2.66 -18.39
C SER A 76 -4.97 1.38 -18.95
N ASP A 77 -5.70 0.67 -19.81
CA ASP A 77 -5.20 -0.52 -20.52
C ASP A 77 -3.95 -0.28 -21.36
N ASN A 78 -3.80 0.93 -21.90
CA ASN A 78 -2.64 1.34 -22.68
C ASN A 78 -1.56 2.03 -21.83
N GLY A 79 -1.66 2.01 -20.50
CA GLY A 79 -0.62 2.50 -19.62
C GLY A 79 -0.62 4.00 -19.34
N ILE A 80 -1.71 4.71 -19.65
CA ILE A 80 -1.83 6.14 -19.37
C ILE A 80 -2.23 6.32 -17.91
N VAL A 81 -1.38 7.00 -17.15
CA VAL A 81 -1.61 7.31 -15.74
C VAL A 81 -2.54 8.52 -15.62
N ASN A 82 -3.54 8.44 -14.73
CA ASN A 82 -4.39 9.54 -14.33
C ASN A 82 -4.74 9.42 -12.84
N THR A 83 -4.38 10.42 -12.04
CA THR A 83 -4.60 10.41 -10.58
C THR A 83 -5.58 11.49 -10.10
N ASP A 84 -6.26 12.18 -11.03
CA ASP A 84 -7.11 13.33 -10.73
C ASP A 84 -8.37 12.92 -9.93
N HIS A 85 -8.87 11.71 -10.19
CA HIS A 85 -10.06 11.15 -9.55
C HIS A 85 -9.73 10.13 -8.45
N PHE A 86 -8.52 10.18 -7.89
CA PHE A 86 -8.05 9.21 -6.89
C PHE A 86 -9.04 9.07 -5.72
N GLU A 87 -9.40 10.19 -5.10
CA GLU A 87 -10.26 10.21 -3.92
C GLU A 87 -11.66 9.68 -4.22
N GLU A 88 -12.22 10.03 -5.38
CA GLU A 88 -13.53 9.55 -5.83
C GLU A 88 -13.53 8.03 -6.10
N ASN A 89 -12.43 7.51 -6.67
CA ASN A 89 -12.30 6.10 -7.04
C ASN A 89 -12.06 5.19 -5.83
N LEU A 90 -11.52 5.71 -4.73
CA LEU A 90 -11.07 4.92 -3.58
C LEU A 90 -11.72 5.29 -2.25
N LYS A 91 -12.71 6.20 -2.22
CA LYS A 91 -13.44 6.58 -0.99
C LYS A 91 -14.10 5.43 -0.21
N ASP A 92 -14.43 4.33 -0.88
CA ASP A 92 -15.05 3.16 -0.26
C ASP A 92 -14.01 2.11 0.18
N VAL A 93 -12.73 2.36 -0.12
CA VAL A 93 -11.59 1.49 0.17
C VAL A 93 -10.65 2.11 1.21
N ILE A 94 -10.45 3.44 1.13
CA ILE A 94 -9.56 4.20 2.00
C ILE A 94 -10.41 5.15 2.84
N ASP A 95 -10.25 5.09 4.16
CA ASP A 95 -10.92 5.98 5.09
C ASP A 95 -10.45 7.42 4.95
N GLU A 96 -11.34 8.34 5.32
CA GLU A 96 -11.13 9.79 5.23
C GLU A 96 -9.84 10.24 5.94
N GLU A 97 -9.49 9.62 7.08
CA GLU A 97 -8.26 9.90 7.84
C GLU A 97 -6.99 9.64 7.01
N HIS A 98 -6.99 8.57 6.21
CA HIS A 98 -5.81 8.13 5.46
C HIS A 98 -5.83 8.65 4.00
N MET A 99 -6.99 9.07 3.50
CA MET A 99 -7.21 9.43 2.10
C MET A 99 -6.18 10.44 1.58
N ALA A 100 -6.00 11.56 2.27
CA ALA A 100 -5.09 12.62 1.84
C ALA A 100 -3.64 12.14 1.75
N HIS A 101 -3.23 11.28 2.69
CA HIS A 101 -1.88 10.71 2.73
C HIS A 101 -1.65 9.76 1.55
N VAL A 102 -2.54 8.78 1.36
CA VAL A 102 -2.40 7.78 0.28
C VAL A 102 -2.52 8.43 -1.10
N ALA A 103 -3.39 9.44 -1.25
CA ALA A 103 -3.50 10.21 -2.48
C ALA A 103 -2.20 10.95 -2.82
N ALA A 104 -1.59 11.62 -1.82
CA ALA A 104 -0.32 12.31 -2.00
C ALA A 104 0.81 11.33 -2.37
N LEU A 105 0.85 10.17 -1.72
CA LEU A 105 1.85 9.14 -2.02
C LEU A 105 1.66 8.55 -3.42
N THR A 106 0.41 8.30 -3.82
CA THR A 106 0.08 7.81 -5.16
C THR A 106 0.49 8.80 -6.23
N ARG A 107 0.14 10.09 -6.06
CA ARG A 107 0.55 11.16 -6.97
C ARG A 107 2.07 11.34 -7.05
N LYS A 108 2.79 11.04 -5.97
CA LYS A 108 4.25 11.08 -5.93
C LYS A 108 4.88 9.91 -6.67
N CYS A 109 4.32 8.70 -6.52
CA CYS A 109 4.97 7.47 -6.94
C CYS A 109 4.46 6.90 -8.28
N LEU A 110 3.17 6.99 -8.56
CA LEU A 110 2.59 6.53 -9.82
C LEU A 110 2.72 7.62 -10.88
N ILE A 111 3.91 7.72 -11.48
CA ILE A 111 4.21 8.71 -12.52
C ILE A 111 4.40 8.01 -13.85
N GLN A 112 3.78 8.53 -14.92
CA GLN A 112 3.93 8.06 -16.29
C GLN A 112 5.41 7.85 -16.66
N ARG A 113 5.72 6.71 -17.29
CA ARG A 113 7.00 6.40 -17.95
C ARG A 113 6.77 5.97 -19.39
N ASP A 114 7.87 5.66 -20.08
CA ASP A 114 7.91 5.26 -21.49
C ASP A 114 7.07 4.02 -21.79
N ASP A 115 6.97 3.10 -20.82
CA ASP A 115 6.16 1.89 -20.93
C ASP A 115 5.49 1.51 -19.59
N ILE A 116 4.49 0.63 -19.67
CA ILE A 116 3.70 0.16 -18.52
C ILE A 116 4.60 -0.49 -17.48
N PHE A 117 5.52 -1.36 -17.90
CA PHE A 117 6.32 -2.14 -16.98
C PHE A 117 7.31 -1.26 -16.21
N THR A 118 7.95 -0.31 -16.87
CA THR A 118 8.81 0.69 -16.23
C THR A 118 7.99 1.59 -15.29
N THR A 119 6.77 1.99 -15.69
CA THR A 119 5.86 2.75 -14.82
C THR A 119 5.58 2.00 -13.51
N ILE A 120 5.20 0.73 -13.62
CA ILE A 120 4.81 -0.11 -12.48
C ILE A 120 6.00 -0.41 -11.56
N LYS A 121 7.15 -0.80 -12.11
CA LYS A 121 8.35 -1.08 -11.32
C LYS A 121 8.81 0.14 -10.53
N MET A 122 8.92 1.29 -11.20
CA MET A 122 9.36 2.52 -10.54
C MET A 122 8.35 3.02 -9.50
N ALA A 123 7.06 2.82 -9.74
CA ALA A 123 6.04 3.14 -8.75
C ALA A 123 6.22 2.30 -7.49
N ILE A 124 6.34 0.98 -7.61
CA ILE A 124 6.55 0.04 -6.50
C ILE A 124 7.81 0.42 -5.69
N ASP A 125 8.93 0.68 -6.37
CA ASP A 125 10.17 1.12 -5.72
C ASP A 125 9.97 2.44 -4.94
N CYS A 126 9.22 3.37 -5.51
CA CYS A 126 8.89 4.64 -4.86
C CYS A 126 8.01 4.44 -3.61
N PHE A 127 7.00 3.57 -3.66
CA PHE A 127 6.14 3.27 -2.51
C PHE A 127 6.95 2.69 -1.36
N TYR A 128 7.74 1.64 -1.61
CA TYR A 128 8.60 1.05 -0.58
C TYR A 128 9.58 2.08 0.01
N SER A 129 10.24 2.87 -0.83
CA SER A 129 11.22 3.86 -0.36
C SER A 129 10.61 5.06 0.37
N SER A 130 9.32 5.35 0.17
CA SER A 130 8.60 6.46 0.81
C SER A 130 7.99 6.04 2.14
N GLU A 131 7.42 4.84 2.23
CA GLU A 131 6.87 4.27 3.47
C GLU A 131 7.97 3.97 4.50
N HIS A 132 9.14 3.48 4.08
CA HIS A 132 10.27 3.26 5.01
C HIS A 132 10.95 4.55 5.53
N LYS A 133 10.55 5.73 5.04
CA LYS A 133 11.10 7.02 5.45
C LYS A 133 10.13 7.85 6.30
N LEU A 134 8.96 7.29 6.61
CA LEU A 134 7.97 7.81 7.54
C LEU A 134 8.00 6.99 8.83
#